data_AF-A0A0G1PM27-F1
#
_entry.id   AF-A0A0G1PM27-F1
#
_cell.length_a   1.000
_cell.length_b   1.000
_cell.length_c   1.000
_cell.angle_alpha   90.00
_cell.angle_beta   90.00
_cell.angle_gamma   90.00
#
_symmetry.space_group_name_H-M   'P 1'
#
loop_
_entity.id
_entity.type
_entity.pdbx_description
1 polymer ?
#
loop_
_entity_poly.entity_id
_entity_poly.type
_entity_poly.pdbx_seq_one_letter_code
_entity_poly.pdbx_strand_id
1 'polypeptide(L)'
;MIMKMKKAALATKYKSSILRSVSKISSYPFSVSTVTDKLQSSLKDFADIENPQKIIKDSDPSIIVLVQAINRNTQSVESMTRAYQTALGKVADLEKNIAQMVAEGAAYRLAAKRTKPADKSKVIFLSSDGDLYREPKIKHCYPMGKEKQRQKMVRILIEQKAFVSTDSLVELTGSKSRKAKLMINDKTKYHLGISNFIVGRSVSGYKINPEYKIKLV
;
A
#
# COMPACT_ATOMS: atom_id res chain seq x y z
N MET A 1 23.08 -15.51 36.12
CA MET A 1 22.50 -14.16 36.05
C MET A 1 21.96 -13.96 34.64
N ILE A 2 20.65 -14.14 34.43
CA ILE A 2 20.02 -14.20 33.09
C ILE A 2 19.22 -12.91 32.87
N MET A 3 19.72 -12.03 32.00
CA MET A 3 19.03 -10.82 31.55
C MET A 3 17.83 -11.22 30.67
N LYS A 4 16.62 -11.08 31.21
CA LYS A 4 15.37 -11.16 30.43
C LYS A 4 15.14 -9.84 29.70
N MET A 5 15.19 -9.88 28.37
CA MET A 5 14.80 -8.77 27.51
C MET A 5 13.31 -8.45 27.67
N LYS A 6 12.98 -7.20 28.02
CA LYS A 6 11.61 -6.67 28.00
C LYS A 6 11.14 -6.55 26.55
N LYS A 7 10.16 -7.37 26.14
CA LYS A 7 9.40 -7.13 24.89
C LYS A 7 8.50 -5.91 25.09
N ALA A 8 8.75 -4.86 24.33
CA ALA A 8 7.87 -3.70 24.22
C ALA A 8 6.54 -4.11 23.58
N ALA A 9 5.48 -4.19 24.38
CA ALA A 9 4.11 -4.31 23.90
C ALA A 9 3.53 -2.90 23.75
N LEU A 10 3.79 -2.26 22.62
CA LEU A 10 3.03 -1.08 22.19
C LEU A 10 1.75 -1.58 21.51
N ALA A 11 0.79 -1.99 22.34
CA ALA A 11 -0.59 -2.17 21.91
C ALA A 11 -1.26 -0.80 21.92
N THR A 12 -1.31 -0.14 20.77
CA THR A 12 -2.17 1.01 20.53
C THR A 12 -3.61 0.59 20.82
N LYS A 13 -4.12 1.00 21.98
CA LYS A 13 -5.55 0.91 22.34
C LYS A 13 -6.35 1.85 21.44
N TYR A 14 -6.62 1.42 20.21
CA TYR A 14 -7.75 1.98 19.46
C TYR A 14 -9.02 1.34 20.03
N LYS A 15 -9.56 1.96 21.10
CA LYS A 15 -10.95 1.71 21.49
C LYS A 15 -11.82 2.44 20.47
N SER A 16 -12.20 1.76 19.40
CA SER A 16 -13.35 2.17 18.60
C SER A 16 -14.60 1.99 19.45
N SER A 17 -15.02 3.06 20.15
CA SER A 17 -16.34 3.10 20.78
C SER A 17 -17.40 3.28 19.69
N ILE A 18 -17.68 2.22 18.93
CA ILE A 18 -18.80 2.18 17.97
C ILE A 18 -19.80 1.12 18.40
N LEU A 19 -20.11 1.10 19.70
CA LEU A 19 -21.31 0.44 20.21
C LEU A 19 -22.07 1.47 21.02
N ARG A 20 -22.62 2.49 20.34
CA ARG A 20 -23.91 3.00 20.81
C ARG A 20 -24.90 1.88 20.52
N SER A 21 -25.22 1.12 21.57
CA SER A 21 -26.45 0.35 21.65
C SER A 21 -27.59 1.31 21.34
N VAL A 22 -27.99 1.41 20.08
CA VAL A 22 -29.27 1.98 19.73
C VAL A 22 -30.25 0.90 20.17
N SER A 23 -30.84 1.10 21.36
CA SER A 23 -31.93 0.30 21.86
C SER A 23 -32.88 -0.02 20.71
N LYS A 24 -33.32 -1.28 20.60
CA LYS A 24 -34.43 -1.66 19.73
C LYS A 24 -35.65 -0.87 20.19
N ILE A 25 -35.84 0.33 19.66
CA ILE A 25 -37.07 1.08 19.82
C ILE A 25 -38.03 0.40 18.85
N SER A 26 -38.87 -0.48 19.39
CA SER A 26 -40.09 -0.90 18.71
C SER A 26 -40.89 0.37 18.47
N SER A 27 -40.87 0.88 17.23
CA SER A 27 -41.69 2.03 16.90
C SER A 27 -43.15 1.54 16.86
N TYR A 28 -43.90 1.88 17.91
CA TYR A 28 -45.34 1.63 17.92
C TYR A 28 -45.96 2.54 16.85
N PRO A 29 -46.82 2.03 15.96
CA PRO A 29 -47.49 2.87 14.98
C PRO A 29 -48.27 3.94 15.72
N PHE A 30 -48.18 5.18 15.24
CA PHE A 30 -49.01 6.26 15.74
C PHE A 30 -50.46 5.88 15.49
N SER A 31 -51.27 5.85 16.55
CA SER A 31 -52.69 5.56 16.45
C SER A 31 -53.47 6.88 16.32
N VAL A 32 -54.47 6.89 15.44
CA VAL A 32 -55.33 8.07 15.26
C VAL A 32 -56.00 8.44 16.58
N SER A 33 -56.46 7.44 17.35
CA SER A 33 -57.09 7.66 18.66
C SER A 33 -56.17 8.35 19.66
N THR A 34 -54.90 7.93 19.75
CA THR A 34 -53.95 8.58 20.66
C THR A 34 -53.67 10.02 20.25
N VAL A 35 -53.62 10.31 18.94
CA VAL A 35 -53.43 11.66 18.43
C VAL A 35 -54.66 12.52 18.71
N THR A 36 -55.87 12.01 18.48
CA THR A 36 -57.12 12.73 18.77
C THR A 36 -57.30 12.96 20.27
N ASP A 37 -56.97 11.99 21.13
CA ASP A 37 -57.05 12.13 22.59
C ASP A 37 -56.09 13.21 23.10
N LYS A 38 -54.86 13.22 22.56
CA LYS A 38 -53.85 14.21 22.94
C LYS A 38 -54.22 15.60 22.42
N LEU A 39 -54.73 15.70 21.19
CA LEU A 39 -55.19 16.96 20.61
C LEU A 39 -56.41 17.51 21.37
N GLN A 40 -57.36 16.66 21.74
CA GLN A 40 -58.50 17.05 22.58
C GLN A 40 -58.07 17.53 23.96
N SER A 41 -57.09 16.88 24.57
CA SER A 41 -56.52 17.32 25.84
C SER A 41 -55.86 18.68 25.71
N SER A 42 -55.05 18.89 24.65
CA SER A 42 -54.39 20.17 24.40
C SER A 42 -55.34 21.30 24.02
N LEU A 43 -56.45 21.02 23.33
CA LEU A 43 -57.45 22.04 22.98
C LEU A 43 -58.27 22.51 24.19
N LYS A 44 -58.42 21.68 25.24
CA LYS A 44 -59.07 22.07 26.50
C LYS A 44 -58.28 23.10 27.30
N ASP A 45 -56.98 23.21 27.06
CA ASP A 45 -56.10 24.15 27.76
C ASP A 45 -56.21 25.60 27.21
N PHE A 46 -56.94 25.80 26.11
CA PHE A 46 -57.16 27.12 25.51
C PHE A 46 -58.54 27.67 25.88
N ALA A 47 -58.57 28.84 26.53
CA ALA A 47 -59.81 29.47 27.00
C ALA A 47 -60.76 29.93 25.87
N ASP A 48 -60.22 30.21 24.68
CA ASP A 48 -60.96 30.81 23.56
C ASP A 48 -61.58 29.79 22.59
N ILE A 49 -61.44 28.48 22.87
CA ILE A 49 -61.92 27.43 21.98
C ILE A 49 -63.29 26.92 22.42
N GLU A 50 -64.33 27.44 21.80
CA GLU A 50 -65.67 26.89 21.94
C GLU A 50 -65.82 25.59 21.13
N ASN A 51 -66.17 24.52 21.83
CA ASN A 51 -66.44 23.18 21.28
C ASN A 51 -65.26 22.49 20.56
N PRO A 52 -64.22 22.06 21.31
CA PRO A 52 -63.06 21.32 20.78
C PRO A 52 -63.40 20.06 19.98
N GLN A 53 -64.52 19.39 20.29
CA GLN A 53 -64.92 18.16 19.61
C GLN A 53 -65.30 18.38 18.14
N LYS A 54 -65.93 19.53 17.84
CA LYS A 54 -66.32 19.87 16.47
C LYS A 54 -65.10 20.17 15.59
N ILE A 55 -64.12 20.90 16.14
CA ILE A 55 -62.87 21.24 15.45
C ILE A 55 -62.06 19.98 15.10
N ILE A 56 -62.02 19.01 16.02
CA ILE A 56 -61.38 17.71 15.79
C ILE A 56 -62.09 16.98 14.67
N LYS A 57 -63.42 16.84 14.76
CA LYS A 57 -64.24 16.15 13.76
C LYS A 57 -64.08 16.74 12.35
N ASP A 58 -64.00 18.06 12.24
CA ASP A 58 -63.81 18.75 10.97
C ASP A 58 -62.36 18.57 10.44
N SER A 59 -61.40 18.35 11.33
CA SER A 59 -59.97 18.14 11.01
C SER A 59 -59.57 16.65 10.89
N ASP A 60 -60.45 15.72 11.28
CA ASP A 60 -60.22 14.27 11.32
C ASP A 60 -59.61 13.70 10.02
N PRO A 61 -60.06 14.08 8.81
CA PRO A 61 -59.45 13.60 7.57
C PRO A 61 -57.95 13.95 7.46
N SER A 62 -57.57 15.18 7.86
CA SER A 62 -56.18 15.64 7.82
C SER A 62 -55.33 14.95 8.89
N ILE A 63 -55.90 14.69 10.07
CA ILE A 63 -55.24 13.94 11.15
C ILE A 63 -54.94 12.51 10.69
N ILE A 64 -55.91 11.83 10.05
CA ILE A 64 -55.73 10.47 9.52
C ILE A 64 -54.61 10.45 8.47
N VAL A 65 -54.60 11.39 7.52
CA VAL A 65 -53.57 11.47 6.46
C VAL A 65 -52.18 11.68 7.07
N LEU A 66 -52.05 12.56 8.06
CA LEU A 66 -50.79 12.83 8.74
C LEU A 66 -50.28 11.59 9.49
N VAL A 67 -51.15 10.90 10.24
CA VAL A 67 -50.79 9.67 10.96
C VAL A 67 -50.32 8.59 10.00
N GLN A 68 -51.01 8.41 8.88
CA GLN A 68 -50.59 7.46 7.84
C GLN A 68 -49.23 7.84 7.22
N ALA A 69 -49.00 9.12 6.92
CA ALA A 69 -47.74 9.60 6.37
C ALA A 69 -46.57 9.39 7.34
N ILE A 70 -46.78 9.68 8.63
CA ILE A 70 -45.78 9.45 9.68
C ILE A 70 -45.46 7.95 9.77
N ASN A 71 -46.46 7.08 9.83
CA ASN A 71 -46.23 5.63 9.92
C ASN A 71 -45.46 5.09 8.70
N ARG A 72 -45.79 5.55 7.48
CA ARG A 72 -45.04 5.19 6.26
C ARG A 72 -43.58 5.65 6.32
N ASN A 73 -43.35 6.88 6.76
CA ASN A 73 -42.01 7.43 6.90
C ASN A 73 -41.20 6.66 7.96
N THR A 74 -41.81 6.31 9.09
CA THR A 74 -41.17 5.49 10.13
C THR A 74 -40.75 4.13 9.58
N GLN A 75 -41.63 3.44 8.86
CA GLN A 75 -41.29 2.16 8.21
C GLN A 75 -40.15 2.29 7.20
N SER A 76 -40.17 3.37 6.40
CA SER A 76 -39.09 3.66 5.46
C SER A 76 -37.75 3.83 6.17
N VAL A 77 -37.70 4.62 7.24
CA VAL A 77 -36.48 4.85 8.04
C VAL A 77 -35.95 3.55 8.68
N GLU A 78 -36.84 2.70 9.19
CA GLU A 78 -36.44 1.40 9.71
C GLU A 78 -35.83 0.50 8.63
N SER A 79 -36.43 0.48 7.44
CA SER A 79 -35.92 -0.31 6.32
C SER A 79 -34.51 0.15 5.90
N MET A 80 -34.30 1.48 5.82
CA MET A 80 -32.99 2.07 5.53
C MET A 80 -31.97 1.74 6.63
N THR A 81 -32.39 1.77 7.89
CA THR A 81 -31.51 1.44 9.03
C THR A 81 -31.04 -0.02 8.95
N ARG A 82 -31.93 -0.96 8.64
CA ARG A 82 -31.57 -2.38 8.46
C ARG A 82 -30.64 -2.59 7.27
N ALA A 83 -30.89 -1.89 6.15
CA ALA A 83 -30.02 -1.93 4.98
C ALA A 83 -28.60 -1.42 5.32
N TYR A 84 -28.51 -0.32 6.07
CA TYR A 84 -27.24 0.23 6.53
C TYR A 84 -26.47 -0.72 7.45
N GLN A 85 -27.15 -1.34 8.43
CA GLN A 85 -26.53 -2.34 9.31
C GLN A 85 -26.00 -3.55 8.51
N THR A 86 -26.75 -4.00 7.50
CA THR A 86 -26.32 -5.08 6.62
C THR A 86 -25.07 -4.69 5.81
N ALA A 87 -25.03 -3.46 5.30
CA ALA A 87 -23.87 -2.94 4.57
C ALA A 87 -22.63 -2.86 5.47
N LEU A 88 -22.76 -2.40 6.72
CA LEU A 88 -21.67 -2.38 7.69
C LEU A 88 -21.10 -3.78 7.95
N GLY A 89 -21.95 -4.81 8.07
CA GLY A 89 -21.51 -6.20 8.21
C GLY A 89 -20.65 -6.66 7.03
N LYS A 90 -21.10 -6.38 5.79
CA LYS A 90 -20.34 -6.71 4.58
C LYS A 90 -18.99 -6.00 4.50
N VAL A 91 -18.91 -4.74 4.97
CA VAL A 91 -17.64 -4.00 5.02
C VAL A 91 -16.66 -4.67 5.98
N ALA A 92 -17.12 -5.10 7.17
CA ALA A 92 -16.26 -5.82 8.11
C ALA A 92 -15.71 -7.14 7.55
N ASP A 93 -16.53 -7.89 6.79
CA ASP A 93 -16.09 -9.10 6.11
C ASP A 93 -15.05 -8.82 5.02
N LEU A 94 -15.23 -7.74 4.25
CA LEU A 94 -14.26 -7.31 3.25
C LEU A 94 -12.92 -6.92 3.87
N GLU A 95 -12.93 -6.19 5.00
CA GLU A 95 -11.71 -5.84 5.74
C GLU A 95 -10.93 -7.10 6.15
N LYS A 96 -11.63 -8.12 6.66
CA LYS A 96 -11.02 -9.40 7.03
C LYS A 96 -10.38 -10.11 5.84
N ASN A 97 -11.06 -10.14 4.70
CA ASN A 97 -10.54 -10.75 3.47
C ASN A 97 -9.31 -10.00 2.93
N ILE A 98 -9.32 -8.66 2.97
CA ILE A 98 -8.16 -7.85 2.58
C ILE A 98 -6.97 -8.15 3.50
N ALA A 99 -7.18 -8.20 4.81
CA ALA A 99 -6.13 -8.51 5.77
C ALA A 99 -5.50 -9.89 5.50
N GLN A 100 -6.32 -10.90 5.18
CA GLN A 100 -5.85 -12.24 4.82
C GLN A 100 -5.03 -12.23 3.53
N MET A 101 -5.52 -11.62 2.46
CA MET A 101 -4.79 -11.52 1.18
C MET A 101 -3.43 -10.81 1.35
N VAL A 102 -3.38 -9.75 2.15
CA VAL A 102 -2.13 -9.03 2.44
C VAL A 102 -1.15 -9.93 3.21
N ALA A 103 -1.63 -10.67 4.21
CA ALA A 103 -0.79 -11.59 4.98
C ALA A 103 -0.23 -12.73 4.11
N GLU A 104 -1.06 -13.33 3.26
CA GLU A 104 -0.66 -14.39 2.33
C GLU A 104 0.37 -13.89 1.31
N GLY A 105 0.14 -12.71 0.71
CA GLY A 105 1.08 -12.09 -0.20
C GLY A 105 2.42 -11.76 0.46
N ALA A 106 2.40 -11.31 1.71
CA ALA A 106 3.62 -11.06 2.49
C ALA A 106 4.37 -12.36 2.82
N ALA A 107 3.66 -13.42 3.22
CA ALA A 107 4.23 -14.73 3.49
C ALA A 107 4.91 -15.31 2.26
N TYR A 108 4.28 -15.23 1.08
CA TYR A 108 4.86 -15.67 -0.18
C TYR A 108 6.16 -14.92 -0.51
N ARG A 109 6.18 -13.58 -0.38
CA ARG A 109 7.40 -12.77 -0.60
C ARG A 109 8.53 -13.13 0.36
N LEU A 110 8.21 -13.41 1.63
CA LEU A 110 9.19 -13.80 2.63
C LEU A 110 9.76 -15.20 2.36
N ALA A 111 8.89 -16.15 1.99
CA ALA A 111 9.31 -17.48 1.56
C ALA A 111 10.20 -17.41 0.31
N ALA A 112 9.82 -16.64 -0.70
CA ALA A 112 10.60 -16.45 -1.93
C ALA A 112 11.97 -15.77 -1.69
N LYS A 113 12.08 -14.92 -0.66
CA LYS A 113 13.37 -14.34 -0.23
C LYS A 113 14.28 -15.36 0.45
N ARG A 114 13.73 -16.37 1.14
CA ARG A 114 14.50 -17.42 1.81
C ARG A 114 15.00 -18.51 0.84
N THR A 115 14.33 -18.69 -0.30
CA THR A 115 14.65 -19.76 -1.27
C THR A 115 15.58 -19.33 -2.41
N LYS A 116 15.97 -18.06 -2.52
CA LYS A 116 17.04 -17.66 -3.45
C LYS A 116 18.40 -17.77 -2.75
N PRO A 117 19.19 -18.84 -2.97
CA PRO A 117 20.59 -18.80 -2.60
C PRO A 117 21.20 -17.57 -3.25
N ALA A 118 21.99 -16.79 -2.48
CA ALA A 118 22.76 -15.70 -3.05
C ALA A 118 23.64 -16.32 -4.14
N ASP A 119 23.28 -16.07 -5.40
CA ASP A 119 23.96 -16.64 -6.54
C ASP A 119 25.40 -16.11 -6.53
N LYS A 120 26.32 -16.93 -6.02
CA LYS A 120 27.74 -16.56 -5.84
C LYS A 120 28.36 -16.15 -7.18
N SER A 121 27.77 -16.57 -8.29
CA SER A 121 28.16 -16.18 -9.64
C SER A 121 27.95 -14.69 -9.97
N LYS A 122 27.13 -13.98 -9.17
CA LYS A 122 26.81 -12.55 -9.37
C LYS A 122 27.65 -11.61 -8.51
N VAL A 123 28.56 -12.13 -7.69
CA VAL A 123 29.54 -11.32 -6.95
C VAL A 123 30.80 -11.22 -7.78
N ILE A 124 31.18 -9.99 -8.12
CA ILE A 124 32.38 -9.68 -8.91
C ILE A 124 33.31 -8.87 -8.02
N PHE A 125 34.58 -9.21 -8.03
CA PHE A 125 35.62 -8.52 -7.28
C PHE A 125 36.46 -7.69 -8.25
N LEU A 126 36.77 -6.45 -7.86
CA LEU A 126 37.74 -5.60 -8.55
C LEU A 126 38.97 -5.50 -7.65
N SER A 127 40.07 -6.10 -8.10
CA SER A 127 41.37 -6.07 -7.42
C SER A 127 41.99 -4.67 -7.48
N SER A 128 42.82 -4.33 -6.50
CA SER A 128 43.71 -3.16 -6.50
C SER A 128 44.50 -2.99 -7.81
N ASP A 129 45.04 -4.10 -8.34
CA ASP A 129 45.78 -4.19 -9.62
C ASP A 129 44.91 -3.91 -10.86
N GLY A 130 43.59 -3.83 -10.68
CA GLY A 130 42.64 -3.55 -11.74
C GLY A 130 42.02 -4.76 -12.41
N ASP A 131 42.23 -5.95 -11.87
CA ASP A 131 41.65 -7.17 -12.41
C ASP A 131 40.21 -7.35 -11.92
N LEU A 132 39.30 -7.71 -12.84
CA LEU A 132 37.96 -8.16 -12.50
C LEU A 132 37.94 -9.68 -12.40
N TYR A 133 37.44 -10.22 -11.29
CA TYR A 133 37.36 -11.67 -11.12
C TYR A 133 36.10 -12.11 -10.38
N ARG A 134 35.76 -13.38 -10.51
CA ARG A 134 34.79 -14.07 -9.64
C ARG A 134 35.46 -15.30 -9.05
N GLU A 135 34.94 -15.81 -7.94
CA GLU A 135 35.50 -17.01 -7.35
C GLU A 135 35.14 -18.26 -8.18
N PRO A 136 36.09 -19.20 -8.38
CA PRO A 136 37.51 -19.11 -8.03
C PRO A 136 38.32 -18.24 -9.01
N LYS A 137 39.14 -17.31 -8.49
CA LYS A 137 39.93 -16.32 -9.28
C LYS A 137 40.78 -16.96 -10.38
N ILE A 138 41.36 -18.12 -10.11
CA ILE A 138 42.23 -18.87 -11.03
C ILE A 138 41.51 -19.19 -12.36
N LYS A 139 40.21 -19.51 -12.31
CA LYS A 139 39.42 -19.88 -13.49
C LYS A 139 38.75 -18.68 -14.15
N HIS A 140 38.48 -17.63 -13.37
CA HIS A 140 37.65 -16.51 -13.81
C HIS A 140 38.29 -15.18 -13.45
N CYS A 141 39.32 -14.82 -14.21
CA CYS A 141 40.00 -13.53 -14.10
C CYS A 141 40.03 -12.84 -15.46
N TYR A 142 39.63 -11.58 -15.47
CA TYR A 142 39.82 -10.65 -16.57
C TYR A 142 40.89 -9.61 -16.16
N PRO A 143 42.14 -9.77 -16.63
CA PRO A 143 43.19 -8.83 -16.32
C PRO A 143 43.02 -7.55 -17.14
N MET A 144 42.54 -6.47 -16.52
CA MET A 144 42.44 -5.18 -17.21
C MET A 144 43.75 -4.41 -17.17
N GLY A 145 44.59 -4.67 -16.16
CA GLY A 145 45.82 -3.94 -15.88
C GLY A 145 45.56 -2.58 -15.22
N LYS A 146 46.45 -2.24 -14.29
CA LYS A 146 46.39 -1.00 -13.51
C LYS A 146 46.50 0.23 -14.43
N GLU A 147 45.69 1.23 -14.13
CA GLU A 147 45.58 2.54 -14.78
C GLU A 147 45.27 2.53 -16.28
N LYS A 148 44.95 1.36 -16.84
CA LYS A 148 44.49 1.25 -18.22
C LYS A 148 43.06 1.79 -18.33
N GLN A 149 42.74 2.29 -19.52
CA GLN A 149 41.44 2.90 -19.84
C GLN A 149 40.24 2.06 -19.37
N ARG A 150 40.30 0.74 -19.54
CA ARG A 150 39.21 -0.17 -19.16
C ARG A 150 38.99 -0.20 -17.64
N GLN A 151 40.06 -0.21 -16.86
CA GLN A 151 39.96 -0.13 -15.40
C GLN A 151 39.42 1.24 -14.97
N LYS A 152 39.92 2.35 -15.55
CA LYS A 152 39.44 3.71 -15.26
C LYS A 152 37.94 3.82 -15.49
N MET A 153 37.46 3.35 -16.64
CA MET A 153 36.03 3.34 -16.95
C MET A 153 35.22 2.54 -15.92
N VAL A 154 35.65 1.32 -15.58
CA VAL A 154 34.94 0.49 -14.61
C VAL A 154 34.93 1.14 -13.22
N ARG A 155 36.05 1.72 -12.76
CA ARG A 155 36.13 2.43 -11.47
C ARG A 155 35.15 3.60 -11.40
N ILE A 156 35.13 4.46 -12.40
CA ILE A 156 34.22 5.62 -12.46
C ILE A 156 32.75 5.15 -12.40
N LEU A 157 32.40 4.12 -13.17
CA LEU A 157 31.04 3.58 -13.19
C LEU A 157 30.62 2.94 -11.85
N ILE A 158 31.58 2.36 -11.12
CA ILE A 158 31.34 1.83 -9.77
C ILE A 158 31.16 2.96 -8.77
N GLU A 159 32.00 3.99 -8.84
CA GLU A 159 32.01 5.13 -7.92
C GLU A 159 30.73 5.96 -8.03
N GLN A 160 30.31 6.31 -9.25
CA GLN A 160 29.15 7.17 -9.46
C GLN A 160 27.80 6.47 -9.18
N LYS A 161 27.73 5.13 -9.23
CA LYS A 161 26.52 4.29 -8.99
C LYS A 161 25.27 4.68 -9.81
N ALA A 162 25.39 5.63 -10.74
CA ALA A 162 24.34 6.18 -11.59
C ALA A 162 24.74 6.05 -13.07
N PHE A 163 23.86 6.51 -13.96
CA PHE A 163 24.21 6.62 -15.38
C PHE A 163 25.18 7.78 -15.58
N VAL A 164 26.32 7.49 -16.20
CA VAL A 164 27.35 8.49 -16.52
C VAL A 164 27.27 8.80 -17.99
N SER A 165 27.13 10.09 -18.34
CA SER A 165 27.03 10.54 -19.73
C SER A 165 28.28 10.15 -20.54
N THR A 166 28.12 10.06 -21.87
CA THR A 166 29.25 9.75 -22.75
C THR A 166 30.36 10.79 -22.63
N ASP A 167 30.01 12.07 -22.56
CA ASP A 167 30.97 13.18 -22.55
C ASP A 167 31.79 13.17 -21.27
N SER A 168 31.15 13.05 -20.10
CA SER A 168 31.86 12.96 -18.82
C SER A 168 32.78 11.72 -18.75
N LEU A 169 32.38 10.59 -19.35
CA LEU A 169 33.26 9.43 -19.42
C LEU A 169 34.44 9.65 -20.36
N VAL A 170 34.25 10.34 -21.48
CA VAL A 170 35.34 10.66 -22.41
C VAL A 170 36.33 11.62 -21.74
N GLU A 171 35.86 12.62 -21.01
CA GLU A 171 36.70 13.54 -20.23
C GLU A 171 37.52 12.80 -19.16
N LEU A 172 36.87 11.94 -18.38
CA LEU A 172 37.53 11.24 -17.27
C LEU A 172 38.44 10.08 -17.72
N THR A 173 38.15 9.47 -18.88
CA THR A 173 38.91 8.29 -19.37
C THR A 173 39.82 8.57 -20.57
N GLY A 174 39.68 9.75 -21.19
CA GLY A 174 40.49 10.21 -22.33
C GLY A 174 40.20 9.52 -23.66
N SER A 175 39.11 8.76 -23.83
CA SER A 175 38.86 8.00 -25.06
C SER A 175 37.41 7.57 -25.26
N LYS A 176 37.07 7.11 -26.49
CA LYS A 176 35.72 6.79 -26.96
C LYS A 176 35.05 5.70 -26.09
N SER A 177 34.10 6.10 -25.25
CA SER A 177 33.39 5.26 -24.27
C SER A 177 32.66 4.05 -24.88
N ARG A 178 32.08 4.20 -26.09
CA ARG A 178 31.35 3.12 -26.78
C ARG A 178 32.23 1.90 -27.07
N LYS A 179 33.46 2.10 -27.58
CA LYS A 179 34.38 1.00 -27.92
C LYS A 179 34.87 0.30 -26.66
N ALA A 180 35.20 1.08 -25.62
CA ALA A 180 35.62 0.55 -24.34
C ALA A 180 34.52 -0.31 -23.68
N LYS A 181 33.26 0.14 -23.69
CA LYS A 181 32.11 -0.66 -23.22
C LYS A 181 32.03 -2.02 -23.90
N LEU A 182 32.04 -2.04 -25.24
CA LEU A 182 31.92 -3.29 -26.00
C LEU A 182 33.04 -4.25 -25.64
N MET A 183 34.30 -3.77 -25.64
CA MET A 183 35.44 -4.60 -25.25
C MET A 183 35.33 -5.15 -23.83
N ILE A 184 34.87 -4.33 -22.87
CA ILE A 184 34.69 -4.78 -21.49
C ILE A 184 33.60 -5.86 -21.42
N ASN A 185 32.45 -5.67 -22.08
CA ASN A 185 31.37 -6.64 -22.09
C ASN A 185 31.78 -7.96 -22.76
N ASP A 186 32.53 -7.91 -23.86
CA ASP A 186 32.99 -9.11 -24.55
C ASP A 186 34.02 -9.88 -23.70
N LYS A 187 34.96 -9.15 -23.08
CA LYS A 187 35.98 -9.78 -22.21
C LYS A 187 35.40 -10.31 -20.92
N THR A 188 34.45 -9.61 -20.30
CA THR A 188 33.75 -10.11 -19.11
C THR A 188 32.88 -11.32 -19.44
N LYS A 189 32.27 -11.38 -20.63
CA LYS A 189 31.59 -12.58 -21.12
C LYS A 189 32.56 -13.76 -21.28
N TYR A 190 33.70 -13.54 -21.92
CA TYR A 190 34.68 -14.60 -22.18
C TYR A 190 35.38 -15.10 -20.91
N HIS A 191 35.90 -14.19 -20.07
CA HIS A 191 36.71 -14.54 -18.91
C HIS A 191 35.88 -14.87 -17.67
N LEU A 192 34.74 -14.19 -17.49
CA LEU A 192 33.92 -14.28 -16.28
C LEU A 192 32.58 -14.98 -16.52
N GLY A 193 32.18 -15.24 -17.77
CA GLY A 193 30.84 -15.75 -18.09
C GLY A 193 29.74 -14.72 -17.88
N ILE A 194 30.08 -13.42 -17.87
CA ILE A 194 29.18 -12.33 -17.50
C ILE A 194 28.82 -11.52 -18.74
N SER A 195 27.59 -11.68 -19.23
CA SER A 195 27.08 -10.84 -20.31
C SER A 195 26.62 -9.49 -19.80
N ASN A 196 26.81 -8.45 -20.61
CA ASN A 196 26.30 -7.10 -20.35
C ASN A 196 26.71 -6.54 -18.98
N PHE A 197 27.99 -6.65 -18.63
CA PHE A 197 28.53 -6.09 -17.38
C PHE A 197 28.28 -4.56 -17.27
N ILE A 198 28.42 -3.84 -18.38
CA ILE A 198 28.05 -2.43 -18.53
C ILE A 198 26.82 -2.31 -19.43
N VAL A 199 25.78 -1.63 -18.93
CA VAL A 199 24.52 -1.32 -19.62
C VAL A 199 24.44 0.17 -20.00
N GLY A 200 23.50 0.52 -20.87
CA GLY A 200 23.29 1.89 -21.33
C GLY A 200 23.68 2.14 -22.79
N ARG A 201 23.34 3.32 -23.29
CA ARG A 201 23.51 3.77 -24.69
C ARG A 201 24.16 5.16 -24.69
N SER A 202 24.76 5.57 -25.80
CA SER A 202 25.48 6.86 -25.86
C SER A 202 24.64 8.05 -25.40
N VAL A 203 23.34 8.06 -25.71
CA VAL A 203 22.40 9.15 -25.36
C VAL A 203 22.03 9.14 -23.87
N SER A 204 21.83 7.98 -23.26
CA SER A 204 21.40 7.85 -21.87
C SER A 204 22.55 7.64 -20.88
N GLY A 205 23.78 7.57 -21.38
CA GLY A 205 24.95 7.23 -20.59
C GLY A 205 25.09 5.74 -20.30
N TYR A 206 26.08 5.41 -19.48
CA TYR A 206 26.48 4.05 -19.15
C TYR A 206 26.47 3.81 -17.64
N LYS A 207 26.19 2.58 -17.23
CA LYS A 207 26.16 2.15 -15.82
C LYS A 207 26.56 0.68 -15.70
N ILE A 208 27.10 0.27 -14.56
CA ILE A 208 27.24 -1.15 -14.21
C ILE A 208 25.84 -1.80 -14.13
N ASN A 209 25.69 -2.99 -14.69
CA ASN A 209 24.44 -3.74 -14.60
C ASN A 209 24.10 -4.03 -13.11
N PRO A 210 22.93 -3.58 -12.62
CA PRO A 210 22.53 -3.73 -11.21
C PRO A 210 22.34 -5.18 -10.77
N GLU A 211 22.30 -6.15 -11.69
CA GLU A 211 22.25 -7.58 -11.37
C GLU A 211 23.52 -8.08 -10.68
N TYR A 212 24.66 -7.39 -10.88
CA TYR A 212 25.95 -7.80 -10.32
C TYR A 212 26.33 -6.96 -9.12
N LYS A 213 26.81 -7.63 -8.07
CA LYS A 213 27.35 -6.99 -6.86
C LYS A 213 28.86 -6.88 -6.99
N ILE A 214 29.36 -5.65 -7.13
CA ILE A 214 30.81 -5.40 -7.21
C ILE A 214 31.37 -5.14 -5.81
N LYS A 215 32.44 -5.86 -5.46
CA LYS A 215 33.24 -5.64 -4.25
C LYS A 215 34.63 -5.16 -4.64
N LEU A 216 35.08 -4.08 -4.01
CA LEU A 216 36.46 -3.61 -4.13
C LEU A 216 37.33 -4.43 -3.16
N VAL A 217 38.47 -4.95 -3.64
CA VAL A 217 39.42 -5.77 -2.87
C VAL A 217 40.82 -5.20 -3.02
#